data_AF-A0A286TCR2-F1
#
_entry.id   AF-A0A286TCR2-F1
#
_cell.length_a   1.000
_cell.length_b   1.000
_cell.length_c   1.000
_cell.angle_alpha   90.00
_cell.angle_beta   90.00
_cell.angle_gamma   90.00
#
_symmetry.space_group_name_H-M   'P 1'
#
loop_
_entity.id
_entity.type
_entity.pdbx_description
1 polymer ?
#
loop_
_entity_poly.entity_id
_entity_poly.type
_entity_poly.pdbx_seq_one_letter_code
_entity_poly.pdbx_strand_id
1 'polypeptide(L)'
;MSSAVDHLKQRFMDMSQPDADGVYRGGSAKRRARTELAMDCLRRLWSDAVAAVPFDVPSTGIGFGAVGSLARGQIGPSSDLDLVIIYEPHTINDQQLNELTNKLWYPLWDSGLDLDQSVRTRQQCEAVTDSDLPAAMGWLDVKPIAGDTALISATATSILERWRRAVRKRLPELLNSARKRLDEFGRLAYLNQPDIKEARGGLRDSVLVSALTVSWLADRPHGRYDDEVEALLDVRDCIHLAAGKDANRLLAPYQAQVAAMRGLADPTLPPGEREARSIEDLQTRLARIGRQIAFALDSTASRAEHSLTHERPRFSFFQMLSPRGGGRREAPKFEQVAPGVAKHEQEIVLAPGVEPEPDRYLPLRVAAAAAEFELPISPVTLQNLRRCPIRDSVWDDESRQLFVRLLASGPALMRVWEELDFVDIPGRWMPEWLGIRNRPSASAAHRYTIDRHSVEVTSRLARVSAARGERYDDRHYTALLLAGLLHDVGKRPFVTDHAAEGARHAAVIMKRMGFDADIARWVRILVREHLTLSEFATGKNPNDPAVGESLARCVDRDPMLLDMLYDLTRADGSSLGATAGEEISKRYGWSHWRESLVRAMYSAARESIRVQVEGGYADVDFG
;
A
#
# COMPACT_ATOMS: atom_id res chain seq x y z
N MET A 1 7.62 45.80 13.93
CA MET A 1 6.41 45.72 13.08
C MET A 1 6.01 44.26 13.02
N SER A 2 4.71 43.96 13.10
CA SER A 2 4.22 42.59 12.92
C SER A 2 4.51 42.17 11.47
N SER A 3 5.13 41.01 11.28
CA SER A 3 5.43 40.46 9.96
C SER A 3 4.15 39.97 9.29
N ALA A 4 4.07 40.04 7.96
CA ALA A 4 2.93 39.52 7.20
C ALA A 4 2.66 38.02 7.43
N VAL A 5 3.69 37.29 7.88
CA VAL A 5 3.67 35.84 8.16
C VAL A 5 3.55 35.50 9.65
N ASP A 6 3.36 36.48 10.52
CA ASP A 6 3.15 36.23 11.95
C ASP A 6 1.94 35.30 12.17
N HIS A 7 2.13 34.28 13.00
CA HIS A 7 1.12 33.28 13.35
C HIS A 7 0.47 32.60 12.13
N LEU A 8 1.18 32.46 11.01
CA LEU A 8 0.64 31.88 9.77
C LEU A 8 0.11 30.47 9.99
N LYS A 9 0.82 29.64 10.80
CA LYS A 9 0.32 28.31 11.18
C LYS A 9 -1.04 28.39 11.87
N GLN A 10 -1.20 29.27 12.86
CA GLN A 10 -2.46 29.39 13.59
C GLN A 10 -3.59 29.80 12.65
N ARG A 11 -3.34 30.76 11.76
CA ARG A 11 -4.32 31.20 10.75
C ARG A 11 -4.70 30.05 9.80
N PHE A 12 -3.76 29.22 9.38
CA PHE A 12 -4.07 28.01 8.60
C PHE A 12 -4.92 27.03 9.39
N MET A 13 -4.60 26.77 10.66
CA MET A 13 -5.37 25.89 11.53
C MET A 13 -6.80 26.41 11.72
N ASP A 14 -6.99 27.71 11.91
CA ASP A 14 -8.31 28.34 12.09
C ASP A 14 -9.16 28.23 10.81
N MET A 15 -8.57 28.48 9.64
CA MET A 15 -9.24 28.31 8.34
C MET A 15 -9.56 26.84 8.00
N SER A 16 -8.96 25.91 8.74
CA SER A 16 -9.08 24.47 8.51
C SER A 16 -10.05 23.78 9.46
N GLN A 17 -10.64 24.51 10.42
CA GLN A 17 -11.49 23.87 11.42
C GLN A 17 -12.65 23.11 10.76
N PRO A 18 -13.06 21.96 11.33
CA PRO A 18 -14.30 21.30 10.95
C PRO A 18 -15.50 22.23 11.08
N ASP A 19 -16.60 21.89 10.41
CA ASP A 19 -17.85 22.64 10.52
C ASP A 19 -18.43 22.49 11.96
N ALA A 20 -19.51 23.21 12.28
CA ALA A 20 -20.09 23.23 13.63
C ALA A 20 -20.52 21.84 14.15
N ASP A 21 -20.79 20.89 13.26
CA ASP A 21 -21.11 19.50 13.59
C ASP A 21 -19.87 18.60 13.76
N GLY A 22 -18.66 19.18 13.71
CA GLY A 22 -17.39 18.47 13.86
C GLY A 22 -16.88 17.79 12.59
N VAL A 23 -17.58 17.92 11.45
CA VAL A 23 -17.20 17.26 10.20
C VAL A 23 -16.42 18.22 9.29
N TYR A 24 -15.29 17.75 8.77
CA TYR A 24 -14.44 18.47 7.82
C TYR A 24 -15.01 18.39 6.41
N ARG A 25 -15.70 19.45 5.96
CA ARG A 25 -16.19 19.59 4.58
C ARG A 25 -15.42 20.65 3.80
N GLY A 26 -15.55 20.60 2.47
CA GLY A 26 -15.01 21.62 1.57
C GLY A 26 -13.48 21.70 1.55
N GLY A 27 -12.78 20.58 1.74
CA GLY A 27 -11.32 20.58 1.88
C GLY A 27 -10.57 21.24 0.73
N SER A 28 -11.02 21.06 -0.52
CA SER A 28 -10.45 21.73 -1.69
C SER A 28 -10.56 23.27 -1.60
N ALA A 29 -11.70 23.79 -1.14
CA ALA A 29 -11.88 25.24 -0.95
C ALA A 29 -11.03 25.76 0.22
N LYS A 30 -10.93 25.01 1.31
CA LYS A 30 -10.06 25.34 2.46
C LYS A 30 -8.58 25.37 2.05
N ARG A 31 -8.11 24.36 1.29
CA ARG A 31 -6.76 24.32 0.70
C ARG A 31 -6.49 25.53 -0.19
N ARG A 32 -7.42 25.86 -1.09
CA ARG A 32 -7.32 27.05 -1.95
C ARG A 32 -7.17 28.34 -1.14
N ALA A 33 -8.04 28.54 -0.15
CA ALA A 33 -7.99 29.73 0.69
C ALA A 33 -6.67 29.84 1.46
N ARG A 34 -6.14 28.71 2.00
CA ARG A 34 -4.81 28.68 2.64
C ARG A 34 -3.70 29.04 1.65
N THR A 35 -3.74 28.49 0.44
CA THR A 35 -2.77 28.82 -0.62
C THR A 35 -2.82 30.30 -0.99
N GLU A 36 -3.99 30.87 -1.21
CA GLU A 36 -4.15 32.30 -1.50
C GLU A 36 -3.58 33.17 -0.37
N LEU A 37 -3.93 32.84 0.88
CA LEU A 37 -3.40 33.52 2.05
C LEU A 37 -1.87 33.44 2.12
N ALA A 38 -1.30 32.25 1.91
CA ALA A 38 0.14 32.04 1.92
C ALA A 38 0.82 32.92 0.86
N MET A 39 0.33 32.88 -0.38
CA MET A 39 0.90 33.65 -1.49
C MET A 39 0.83 35.16 -1.22
N ASP A 40 -0.27 35.66 -0.66
CA ASP A 40 -0.41 37.08 -0.32
C ASP A 40 0.48 37.54 0.84
N CYS A 41 0.63 36.69 1.87
CA CYS A 41 1.58 36.96 2.96
C CYS A 41 3.02 36.96 2.45
N LEU A 42 3.39 36.01 1.58
CA LEU A 42 4.74 35.91 1.02
C LEU A 42 5.08 37.08 0.07
N ARG A 43 4.11 37.58 -0.71
CA ARG A 43 4.30 38.81 -1.53
C ARG A 43 4.55 40.06 -0.68
N ARG A 44 3.80 40.20 0.42
CA ARG A 44 3.99 41.31 1.37
C ARG A 44 5.35 41.20 2.06
N LEU A 45 5.70 40.00 2.53
CA LEU A 45 7.00 39.73 3.12
C LEU A 45 8.16 40.05 2.15
N TRP A 46 8.02 39.72 0.87
CA TRP A 46 8.99 40.13 -0.16
C TRP A 46 9.13 41.65 -0.25
N SER A 47 8.02 42.36 -0.28
CA SER A 47 8.01 43.83 -0.36
C SER A 47 8.67 44.47 0.88
N ASP A 48 8.36 43.94 2.07
CA ASP A 48 8.95 44.39 3.33
C ASP A 48 10.47 44.11 3.38
N ALA A 49 10.89 42.93 2.90
CA ALA A 49 12.30 42.56 2.83
C ALA A 49 13.10 43.46 1.88
N VAL A 50 12.55 43.76 0.70
CA VAL A 50 13.14 44.69 -0.27
C VAL A 50 13.23 46.11 0.30
N ALA A 51 12.22 46.57 1.03
CA ALA A 51 12.24 47.89 1.67
C ALA A 51 13.21 47.99 2.86
N ALA A 52 13.53 46.86 3.50
CA ALA A 52 14.33 46.81 4.73
C ALA A 52 15.85 46.67 4.48
N VAL A 53 16.28 46.33 3.27
CA VAL A 53 17.71 46.23 2.92
C VAL A 53 18.28 47.60 2.53
N PRO A 54 19.57 47.88 2.79
CA PRO A 54 20.17 49.20 2.57
C PRO A 54 20.59 49.46 1.10
N PHE A 55 20.16 48.61 0.17
CA PHE A 55 20.52 48.67 -1.25
C PHE A 55 19.28 48.46 -2.12
N ASP A 56 19.34 48.94 -3.36
CA ASP A 56 18.26 48.74 -4.33
C ASP A 56 18.25 47.29 -4.83
N VAL A 57 17.10 46.63 -4.73
CA VAL A 57 16.91 45.26 -5.24
C VAL A 57 16.39 45.36 -6.67
N PRO A 58 17.13 44.88 -7.68
CA PRO A 58 16.70 44.95 -9.07
C PRO A 58 15.34 44.28 -9.28
N SER A 59 14.48 44.91 -10.10
CA SER A 59 13.18 44.34 -10.48
C SER A 59 13.28 43.13 -11.43
N THR A 60 14.46 42.92 -12.02
CA THR A 60 14.78 41.81 -12.93
C THR A 60 16.04 41.07 -12.46
N GLY A 61 16.14 39.79 -12.75
CA GLY A 61 17.32 38.97 -12.42
C GLY A 61 17.32 38.39 -11.01
N ILE A 62 16.29 38.65 -10.19
CA ILE A 62 16.04 37.93 -8.94
C ILE A 62 14.53 37.77 -8.72
N GLY A 63 14.09 36.54 -8.51
CA GLY A 63 12.68 36.18 -8.34
C GLY A 63 12.47 35.24 -7.15
N PHE A 64 11.27 35.31 -6.59
CA PHE A 64 10.83 34.48 -5.47
C PHE A 64 9.68 33.58 -5.93
N GLY A 65 9.80 32.28 -5.69
CA GLY A 65 8.84 31.27 -6.15
C GLY A 65 8.47 30.27 -5.06
N ALA A 66 7.29 29.69 -5.22
CA ALA A 66 6.81 28.53 -4.48
C ALA A 66 7.06 27.27 -5.31
N VAL A 67 7.39 26.17 -4.65
CA VAL A 67 7.43 24.83 -5.26
C VAL A 67 6.48 23.87 -4.56
N GLY A 68 6.37 22.64 -5.05
CA GLY A 68 5.73 21.57 -4.30
C GLY A 68 4.26 21.81 -3.96
N SER A 69 3.88 21.55 -2.70
CA SER A 69 2.47 21.52 -2.29
C SER A 69 1.79 22.90 -2.36
N LEU A 70 2.54 23.97 -2.08
CA LEU A 70 2.05 25.34 -2.19
C LEU A 70 1.79 25.71 -3.67
N ALA A 71 2.73 25.37 -4.56
CA ALA A 71 2.55 25.61 -5.99
C ALA A 71 1.35 24.85 -6.57
N ARG A 72 1.11 23.61 -6.13
CA ARG A 72 -0.06 22.80 -6.51
C ARG A 72 -1.39 23.29 -5.91
N GLY A 73 -1.37 24.17 -4.91
CA GLY A 73 -2.57 24.57 -4.18
C GLY A 73 -3.10 23.48 -3.24
N GLN A 74 -2.21 22.62 -2.76
CA GLN A 74 -2.52 21.44 -1.95
C GLN A 74 -2.00 21.56 -0.50
N ILE A 75 -1.77 22.79 -0.03
CA ILE A 75 -1.17 23.03 1.29
C ILE A 75 -2.12 22.63 2.43
N GLY A 76 -1.63 21.79 3.34
CA GLY A 76 -2.36 21.36 4.52
C GLY A 76 -2.27 22.38 5.67
N PRO A 77 -3.02 22.17 6.77
CA PRO A 77 -3.08 23.11 7.90
C PRO A 77 -1.73 23.39 8.57
N SER A 78 -0.87 22.37 8.63
CA SER A 78 0.48 22.43 9.19
C SER A 78 1.57 22.08 8.16
N SER A 79 1.28 22.12 6.86
CA SER A 79 2.29 21.76 5.85
C SER A 79 3.46 22.74 5.82
N ASP A 80 4.62 22.19 5.47
CA ASP A 80 5.84 22.91 5.14
C ASP A 80 5.65 23.89 3.98
N LEU A 81 6.44 24.97 4.00
CA LEU A 81 6.57 25.93 2.91
C LEU A 81 7.82 25.62 2.10
N ASP A 82 7.63 25.05 0.90
CA ASP A 82 8.72 24.84 -0.05
C ASP A 82 8.93 26.09 -0.91
N LEU A 83 10.02 26.82 -0.66
CA LEU A 83 10.27 28.13 -1.26
C LEU A 83 11.63 28.21 -1.97
N VAL A 84 11.71 29.02 -3.02
CA VAL A 84 12.95 29.22 -3.76
C VAL A 84 13.17 30.65 -4.21
N ILE A 85 14.41 31.12 -4.07
CA ILE A 85 14.89 32.33 -4.71
C ILE A 85 15.74 31.93 -5.91
N ILE A 86 15.36 32.41 -7.09
CA ILE A 86 16.12 32.23 -8.32
C ILE A 86 16.74 33.56 -8.72
N TYR A 87 18.04 33.57 -8.96
CA TYR A 87 18.74 34.79 -9.38
C TYR A 87 19.69 34.55 -10.56
N GLU A 88 19.98 35.59 -11.31
CA GLU A 88 21.01 35.58 -12.36
C GLU A 88 22.35 36.07 -11.77
N PRO A 89 23.48 35.43 -12.13
CA PRO A 89 24.80 35.89 -11.70
C PRO A 89 25.01 37.38 -12.03
N HIS A 90 25.72 38.09 -11.16
CA HIS A 90 26.02 39.52 -11.28
C HIS A 90 24.83 40.49 -11.11
N THR A 91 23.60 40.00 -10.89
CA THR A 91 22.45 40.87 -10.56
C THR A 91 22.61 41.53 -9.18
N ILE A 92 23.07 40.75 -8.22
CA ILE A 92 23.26 41.13 -6.82
C ILE A 92 24.49 40.38 -6.30
N ASN A 93 25.28 40.98 -5.40
CA ASN A 93 26.44 40.29 -4.84
C ASN A 93 26.03 39.36 -3.68
N ASP A 94 26.92 38.43 -3.29
CA ASP A 94 26.61 37.41 -2.28
C ASP A 94 26.23 38.00 -0.92
N GLN A 95 26.82 39.13 -0.52
CA GLN A 95 26.50 39.79 0.74
C GLN A 95 25.07 40.35 0.69
N GLN A 96 24.74 41.08 -0.37
CA GLN A 96 23.42 41.64 -0.59
C GLN A 96 22.35 40.54 -0.71
N LEU A 97 22.65 39.45 -1.44
CA LEU A 97 21.76 38.30 -1.55
C LEU A 97 21.47 37.70 -0.17
N ASN A 98 22.50 37.43 0.63
CA ASN A 98 22.35 36.91 1.98
C ASN A 98 21.55 37.84 2.89
N GLU A 99 21.77 39.15 2.81
CA GLU A 99 21.01 40.14 3.58
C GLU A 99 19.52 40.11 3.20
N LEU A 100 19.19 40.11 1.91
CA LEU A 100 17.81 40.03 1.42
C LEU A 100 17.16 38.70 1.82
N THR A 101 17.85 37.57 1.62
CA THR A 101 17.30 36.25 1.94
C THR A 101 17.05 36.09 3.43
N ASN A 102 17.93 36.63 4.28
CA ASN A 102 17.76 36.60 5.73
C ASN A 102 16.53 37.39 6.18
N LYS A 103 16.20 38.52 5.52
CA LYS A 103 14.98 39.28 5.78
C LYS A 103 13.69 38.52 5.40
N LEU A 104 13.80 37.52 4.53
CA LEU A 104 12.69 36.63 4.18
C LEU A 104 12.60 35.42 5.12
N TRP A 105 13.73 34.77 5.41
CA TRP A 105 13.75 33.49 6.12
C TRP A 105 13.51 33.64 7.63
N TYR A 106 14.09 34.65 8.29
CA TYR A 106 13.89 34.80 9.75
C TYR A 106 12.41 34.91 10.14
N PRO A 107 11.59 35.78 9.50
CA PRO A 107 10.17 35.84 9.84
C PRO A 107 9.39 34.56 9.49
N LEU A 108 9.84 33.78 8.50
CA LEU A 108 9.21 32.52 8.14
C LEU A 108 9.50 31.41 9.15
N TRP A 109 10.72 31.35 9.67
CA TRP A 109 11.05 30.44 10.78
C TRP A 109 10.23 30.75 12.05
N ASP A 110 9.88 32.02 12.26
CA ASP A 110 9.02 32.44 13.38
C ASP A 110 7.51 32.30 13.10
N SER A 111 7.11 31.90 11.87
CA SER A 111 5.70 31.77 11.48
C SER A 111 4.96 30.57 12.12
N GLY A 112 5.73 29.65 12.69
CA GLY A 112 5.28 28.39 13.28
C GLY A 112 5.12 27.24 12.27
N LEU A 113 5.35 27.48 10.97
CA LEU A 113 5.42 26.45 9.93
C LEU A 113 6.87 26.04 9.68
N ASP A 114 7.06 24.79 9.27
CA ASP A 114 8.36 24.33 8.77
C ASP A 114 8.66 24.98 7.41
N LEU A 115 9.93 25.27 7.17
CA LEU A 115 10.40 25.95 5.95
C LEU A 115 11.47 25.08 5.27
N ASP A 116 11.23 24.74 4.00
CA ASP A 116 12.26 24.20 3.09
C ASP A 116 12.58 25.27 2.05
N GLN A 117 13.72 25.94 2.23
CA GLN A 117 14.14 27.04 1.36
C GLN A 117 15.40 26.71 0.56
N SER A 118 15.46 27.27 -0.65
CA SER A 118 16.67 27.23 -1.47
C SER A 118 16.94 28.56 -2.16
N VAL A 119 18.22 28.84 -2.38
CA VAL A 119 18.68 30.01 -3.13
C VAL A 119 19.59 29.50 -4.24
N ARG A 120 19.19 29.68 -5.49
CA ARG A 120 19.84 29.03 -6.63
C ARG A 120 19.90 29.95 -7.83
N THR A 121 20.94 29.80 -8.65
CA THR A 121 20.92 30.37 -9.99
C THR A 121 20.03 29.55 -10.92
N ARG A 122 19.60 30.13 -12.04
CA ARG A 122 18.87 29.39 -13.07
C ARG A 122 19.61 28.10 -13.49
N GLN A 123 20.92 28.19 -13.70
CA GLN A 123 21.75 27.06 -14.08
C GLN A 123 21.78 25.98 -12.99
N GLN A 124 21.81 26.36 -11.71
CA GLN A 124 21.75 25.42 -10.59
C GLN A 124 20.40 24.71 -10.50
N CYS A 125 19.28 25.43 -10.70
CA CYS A 125 17.95 24.82 -10.75
C CYS A 125 17.85 23.80 -11.90
N GLU A 126 18.36 24.15 -13.07
CA GLU A 126 18.40 23.26 -14.23
C GLU A 126 19.28 22.03 -13.98
N ALA A 127 20.43 22.18 -13.31
CA ALA A 127 21.36 21.09 -13.01
C ALA A 127 20.81 20.07 -12.00
N VAL A 128 20.06 20.52 -10.99
CA VAL A 128 19.42 19.63 -10.00
C VAL A 128 18.42 18.67 -10.68
N THR A 129 17.78 19.13 -11.75
CA THR A 129 16.84 18.31 -12.54
C THR A 129 17.54 17.12 -13.22
N ASP A 130 18.84 17.23 -13.52
CA ASP A 130 19.59 16.20 -14.23
C ASP A 130 20.12 15.09 -13.29
N SER A 131 20.32 15.38 -12.01
CA SER A 131 21.02 14.48 -11.07
C SER A 131 20.17 13.94 -9.91
N ASP A 132 19.12 14.64 -9.49
CA ASP A 132 18.30 14.29 -8.31
C ASP A 132 16.84 14.12 -8.71
N LEU A 133 16.34 12.88 -8.68
CA LEU A 133 14.97 12.58 -9.09
C LEU A 133 13.90 13.14 -8.13
N PRO A 134 13.98 12.93 -6.80
CA PRO A 134 13.12 13.62 -5.83
C PRO A 134 13.05 15.13 -6.03
N ALA A 135 14.19 15.80 -6.19
CA ALA A 135 14.24 17.23 -6.37
C ALA A 135 13.63 17.65 -7.72
N ALA A 136 13.98 16.96 -8.81
CA ALA A 136 13.42 17.21 -10.15
C ALA A 136 11.89 17.17 -10.17
N MET A 137 11.27 16.21 -9.47
CA MET A 137 9.81 16.11 -9.37
C MET A 137 9.19 17.29 -8.63
N GLY A 138 9.84 17.78 -7.56
CA GLY A 138 9.36 18.98 -6.84
C GLY A 138 9.36 20.23 -7.72
N TRP A 139 10.32 20.31 -8.65
CA TRP A 139 10.46 21.39 -9.62
C TRP A 139 9.50 21.33 -10.81
N LEU A 140 8.67 20.27 -10.94
CA LEU A 140 7.62 20.23 -11.95
C LEU A 140 6.43 21.13 -11.60
N ASP A 141 6.29 21.47 -10.31
CA ASP A 141 5.25 22.35 -9.79
C ASP A 141 5.91 23.62 -9.23
N VAL A 142 6.01 24.67 -10.03
CA VAL A 142 6.64 25.94 -9.64
C VAL A 142 5.68 27.09 -9.96
N LYS A 143 5.50 28.01 -9.01
CA LYS A 143 4.72 29.24 -9.22
C LYS A 143 5.48 30.48 -8.76
N PRO A 144 5.47 31.57 -9.54
CA PRO A 144 6.03 32.84 -9.10
C PRO A 144 5.23 33.43 -7.93
N ILE A 145 5.94 33.98 -6.95
CA ILE A 145 5.38 34.75 -5.82
C ILE A 145 5.60 36.24 -6.09
N ALA A 146 6.86 36.67 -6.21
CA ALA A 146 7.26 38.08 -6.30
C ALA A 146 8.65 38.25 -6.97
N GLY A 147 9.12 39.49 -7.12
CA GLY A 147 10.36 39.83 -7.84
C GLY A 147 10.22 39.62 -9.35
N ASP A 148 11.28 39.13 -9.99
CA ASP A 148 11.27 38.74 -11.39
C ASP A 148 10.46 37.45 -11.61
N THR A 149 9.14 37.62 -11.73
CA THR A 149 8.20 36.50 -11.98
C THR A 149 8.40 35.86 -13.35
N ALA A 150 8.96 36.59 -14.32
CA ALA A 150 9.30 36.08 -15.64
C ALA A 150 10.48 35.11 -15.57
N LEU A 151 11.51 35.42 -14.77
CA LEU A 151 12.64 34.52 -14.50
C LEU A 151 12.18 33.19 -13.89
N ILE A 152 11.28 33.24 -12.90
CA ILE A 152 10.71 32.01 -12.30
C ILE A 152 9.96 31.19 -13.34
N SER A 153 9.07 31.82 -14.10
CA SER A 153 8.25 31.14 -15.11
C SER A 153 9.08 30.55 -16.25
N ALA A 154 10.10 31.28 -16.71
CA ALA A 154 11.03 30.83 -17.73
C ALA A 154 11.91 29.67 -17.25
N THR A 155 12.34 29.70 -15.98
CA THR A 155 13.10 28.59 -15.36
C THR A 155 12.24 27.34 -15.22
N ALA A 156 11.00 27.47 -14.76
CA ALA A 156 10.05 26.35 -14.66
C ALA A 156 9.77 25.71 -16.04
N THR A 157 9.59 26.54 -17.08
CA THR A 157 9.41 26.06 -18.45
C THR A 157 10.64 25.31 -18.96
N SER A 158 11.85 25.85 -18.73
CA SER A 158 13.12 25.22 -19.08
C SER A 158 13.29 23.85 -18.42
N ILE A 159 12.99 23.76 -17.11
CA ILE A 159 13.03 22.51 -16.35
C ILE A 159 12.04 21.49 -16.92
N LEU A 160 10.80 21.90 -17.20
CA LEU A 160 9.80 21.00 -17.78
C LEU A 160 10.23 20.45 -19.15
N GLU A 161 10.84 21.28 -20.01
CA GLU A 161 11.39 20.82 -21.28
C GLU A 161 12.55 19.85 -21.11
N ARG A 162 13.47 20.11 -20.17
CA ARG A 162 14.56 19.20 -19.82
C ARG A 162 14.02 17.88 -19.30
N TRP A 163 13.03 17.93 -18.39
CA TRP A 163 12.34 16.76 -17.87
C TRP A 163 11.75 15.90 -18.99
N ARG A 164 10.99 16.51 -19.92
CA ARG A 164 10.42 15.81 -21.09
C ARG A 164 11.47 15.09 -21.94
N ARG A 165 12.67 15.66 -22.07
CA ARG A 165 13.78 15.03 -22.82
C ARG A 165 14.46 13.91 -22.01
N ALA A 166 14.58 14.07 -20.69
CA ALA A 166 15.32 13.16 -19.82
C ALA A 166 14.48 11.96 -19.34
N VAL A 167 13.19 12.15 -19.09
CA VAL A 167 12.28 11.16 -18.47
C VAL A 167 12.24 9.83 -19.20
N ARG A 168 12.36 9.81 -20.54
CA ARG A 168 12.45 8.56 -21.31
C ARG A 168 13.62 7.67 -20.86
N LYS A 169 14.76 8.28 -20.52
CA LYS A 169 15.95 7.57 -20.01
C LYS A 169 15.87 7.32 -18.51
N ARG A 170 15.13 8.15 -17.77
CA ARG A 170 14.98 8.09 -16.31
C ARG A 170 13.74 7.33 -15.83
N LEU A 171 12.90 6.81 -16.74
CA LEU A 171 11.71 6.05 -16.39
C LEU A 171 12.03 4.86 -15.45
N PRO A 172 13.09 4.05 -15.69
CA PRO A 172 13.44 2.99 -14.76
C PRO A 172 13.78 3.50 -13.34
N GLU A 173 14.37 4.69 -13.23
CA GLU A 173 14.69 5.32 -11.95
C GLU A 173 13.42 5.76 -11.20
N LEU A 174 12.43 6.31 -11.91
CA LEU A 174 11.11 6.67 -11.36
C LEU A 174 10.37 5.45 -10.83
N LEU A 175 10.31 4.39 -11.62
CA LEU A 175 9.60 3.17 -11.24
C LEU A 175 10.32 2.46 -10.08
N ASN A 176 11.65 2.47 -10.08
CA ASN A 176 12.43 1.98 -8.95
C ASN A 176 12.23 2.81 -7.68
N SER A 177 12.06 4.13 -7.79
CA SER A 177 11.69 4.98 -6.63
C SER A 177 10.33 4.57 -6.05
N ALA A 178 9.35 4.30 -6.90
CA ALA A 178 8.04 3.79 -6.46
C ALA A 178 8.16 2.41 -5.80
N ARG A 179 9.03 1.53 -6.34
CA ARG A 179 9.27 0.20 -5.78
C ARG A 179 9.94 0.26 -4.41
N LYS A 180 10.98 1.07 -4.24
CA LYS A 180 11.65 1.28 -2.94
C LYS A 180 10.67 1.76 -1.87
N ARG A 181 9.78 2.71 -2.21
CA ARG A 181 8.74 3.16 -1.27
C ARG A 181 7.75 2.06 -0.93
N LEU A 182 7.35 1.22 -1.89
CA LEU A 182 6.51 0.05 -1.60
C LEU A 182 7.19 -0.90 -0.62
N ASP A 183 8.47 -1.18 -0.82
CA ASP A 183 9.23 -2.11 0.04
C ASP A 183 9.43 -1.54 1.47
N GLU A 184 9.59 -0.22 1.60
CA GLU A 184 9.81 0.47 2.89
C GLU A 184 8.50 0.78 3.63
N PHE A 185 7.55 1.43 2.97
CA PHE A 185 6.33 1.94 3.60
C PHE A 185 5.14 0.99 3.45
N GLY A 186 5.19 0.02 2.54
CA GLY A 186 4.08 -0.89 2.24
C GLY A 186 2.97 -0.23 1.41
N ARG A 187 1.84 -0.92 1.28
CA ARG A 187 0.64 -0.43 0.58
C ARG A 187 -0.33 0.19 1.55
N LEU A 188 -0.79 1.39 1.23
CA LEU A 188 -1.78 2.12 2.03
C LEU A 188 -3.03 1.27 2.32
N ALA A 189 -3.44 0.43 1.36
CA ALA A 189 -4.63 -0.40 1.48
C ALA A 189 -4.58 -1.53 2.49
N TYR A 190 -3.39 -1.93 2.93
CA TYR A 190 -3.21 -3.09 3.80
C TYR A 190 -2.59 -2.76 5.14
N LEU A 191 -2.37 -1.48 5.46
CA LEU A 191 -1.71 -1.06 6.70
C LEU A 191 -2.73 -0.51 7.69
N ASN A 192 -2.61 -0.91 8.95
CA ASN A 192 -3.47 -0.38 10.02
C ASN A 192 -3.08 1.04 10.44
N GLN A 193 -1.83 1.44 10.25
CA GLN A 193 -1.30 2.78 10.56
C GLN A 193 -0.46 3.32 9.37
N PRO A 194 -1.09 3.59 8.21
CA PRO A 194 -0.38 3.96 7.00
C PRO A 194 0.25 5.35 7.11
N ASP A 195 1.38 5.53 6.42
CA ASP A 195 1.84 6.85 6.00
C ASP A 195 1.10 7.24 4.72
N ILE A 196 0.18 8.20 4.79
CA ILE A 196 -0.67 8.58 3.66
C ILE A 196 0.09 9.34 2.57
N LYS A 197 1.31 9.82 2.87
CA LYS A 197 2.17 10.53 1.91
C LYS A 197 3.04 9.54 1.15
N GLU A 198 3.77 8.68 1.86
CA GLU A 198 4.84 7.85 1.28
C GLU A 198 4.41 6.42 0.89
N ALA A 199 3.39 5.84 1.53
CA ALA A 199 2.94 4.48 1.21
C ALA A 199 2.47 4.36 -0.24
N ARG A 200 2.55 3.15 -0.82
CA ARG A 200 2.01 2.88 -2.15
C ARG A 200 0.49 3.12 -2.17
N GLY A 201 0.04 3.93 -3.12
CA GLY A 201 -1.31 4.50 -3.16
C GLY A 201 -1.47 5.84 -2.42
N GLY A 202 -0.37 6.39 -1.88
CA GLY A 202 -0.33 7.65 -1.16
C GLY A 202 -0.15 8.89 -2.06
N LEU A 203 0.01 10.05 -1.44
CA LEU A 203 0.14 11.33 -2.15
C LEU A 203 1.39 11.39 -3.05
N ARG A 204 2.50 10.76 -2.67
CA ARG A 204 3.73 10.71 -3.48
C ARG A 204 3.54 9.95 -4.79
N ASP A 205 2.65 8.96 -4.81
CA ASP A 205 2.28 8.26 -6.05
C ASP A 205 1.45 9.16 -6.97
N SER A 206 0.62 10.05 -6.43
CA SER A 206 -0.07 11.05 -7.26
C SER A 206 0.90 12.05 -7.92
N VAL A 207 1.98 12.40 -7.24
CA VAL A 207 3.07 13.22 -7.81
C VAL A 207 3.80 12.46 -8.93
N LEU A 208 4.05 11.16 -8.77
CA LEU A 208 4.62 10.34 -9.85
C LEU A 208 3.71 10.26 -11.06
N VAL A 209 2.40 10.05 -10.87
CA VAL A 209 1.43 10.10 -11.97
C VAL A 209 1.51 11.44 -12.68
N SER A 210 1.51 12.55 -11.94
CA SER A 210 1.68 13.89 -12.53
C SER A 210 2.97 13.97 -13.37
N ALA A 211 4.11 13.53 -12.81
CA ALA A 211 5.41 13.56 -13.50
C ALA A 211 5.45 12.74 -14.81
N LEU A 212 4.77 11.60 -14.85
CA LEU A 212 4.61 10.76 -16.05
C LEU A 212 3.66 11.37 -17.09
N THR A 213 2.71 12.19 -16.64
CA THR A 213 1.71 12.79 -17.55
C THR A 213 2.22 14.08 -18.17
N VAL A 214 2.92 14.92 -17.40
CA VAL A 214 3.53 16.15 -17.92
C VAL A 214 4.69 15.88 -18.89
N SER A 215 5.24 14.66 -18.87
CA SER A 215 6.24 14.17 -19.82
C SER A 215 5.68 13.72 -21.17
N TRP A 216 4.36 13.66 -21.33
CA TRP A 216 3.66 13.12 -22.50
C TRP A 216 3.94 11.63 -22.78
N LEU A 217 4.41 10.88 -21.78
CA LEU A 217 4.57 9.42 -21.91
C LEU A 217 3.26 8.65 -21.73
N ALA A 218 2.30 9.24 -21.01
CA ALA A 218 1.01 8.65 -20.78
C ALA A 218 -0.05 9.73 -20.52
N ASP A 219 -1.30 9.39 -20.81
CA ASP A 219 -2.43 10.25 -20.48
C ASP A 219 -2.68 10.30 -18.97
N ARG A 220 -3.06 11.48 -18.49
CA ARG A 220 -3.45 11.65 -17.09
C ARG A 220 -4.74 10.87 -16.82
N PRO A 221 -4.83 10.09 -15.73
CA PRO A 221 -6.09 9.53 -15.27
C PRO A 221 -6.99 10.65 -14.73
N HIS A 222 -8.29 10.61 -15.05
CA HIS A 222 -9.27 11.64 -14.66
C HIS A 222 -10.46 11.02 -13.92
N GLY A 223 -11.29 11.89 -13.32
CA GLY A 223 -12.57 11.53 -12.71
C GLY A 223 -12.35 10.89 -11.35
N ARG A 224 -12.70 9.60 -11.22
CA ARG A 224 -12.56 8.87 -9.93
C ARG A 224 -11.15 8.97 -9.33
N TYR A 225 -10.11 9.03 -10.16
CA TYR A 225 -8.76 9.24 -9.67
C TYR A 225 -8.60 10.58 -8.94
N ASP A 226 -9.07 11.68 -9.54
CA ASP A 226 -8.96 13.02 -8.95
C ASP A 226 -9.77 13.10 -7.65
N ASP A 227 -10.96 12.50 -7.63
CA ASP A 227 -11.82 12.44 -6.43
C ASP A 227 -11.13 11.73 -5.25
N GLU A 228 -10.43 10.62 -5.51
CA GLU A 228 -9.76 9.85 -4.45
C GLU A 228 -8.45 10.54 -4.00
N VAL A 229 -7.75 11.28 -4.88
CA VAL A 229 -6.62 12.14 -4.48
C VAL A 229 -7.10 13.28 -3.57
N GLU A 230 -8.19 13.96 -3.92
CA GLU A 230 -8.79 15.00 -3.08
C GLU A 230 -9.29 14.43 -1.74
N ALA A 231 -9.89 13.24 -1.75
CA ALA A 231 -10.30 12.56 -0.53
C ALA A 231 -9.11 12.20 0.37
N LEU A 232 -7.96 11.82 -0.20
CA LEU A 232 -6.73 11.56 0.56
C LEU A 232 -6.15 12.84 1.17
N LEU A 233 -6.18 13.95 0.44
CA LEU A 233 -5.80 15.27 0.94
C LEU A 233 -6.69 15.71 2.11
N ASP A 234 -8.00 15.43 2.04
CA ASP A 234 -8.91 15.70 3.17
C ASP A 234 -8.53 14.88 4.42
N VAL A 235 -8.12 13.62 4.25
CA VAL A 235 -7.63 12.81 5.38
C VAL A 235 -6.31 13.39 5.91
N ARG A 236 -5.40 13.86 5.06
CA ARG A 236 -4.17 14.54 5.50
C ARG A 236 -4.48 15.78 6.34
N ASP A 237 -5.38 16.62 5.87
CA ASP A 237 -5.80 17.83 6.59
C ASP A 237 -6.34 17.46 7.97
N CYS A 238 -7.16 16.41 8.06
CA CYS A 238 -7.67 15.89 9.33
C CYS A 238 -6.56 15.36 10.25
N ILE A 239 -5.54 14.67 9.72
CA ILE A 239 -4.39 14.22 10.52
C ILE A 239 -3.62 15.43 11.08
N HIS A 240 -3.40 16.47 10.27
CA HIS A 240 -2.72 17.69 10.72
C HIS A 240 -3.50 18.41 11.83
N LEU A 241 -4.84 18.46 11.71
CA LEU A 241 -5.71 19.02 12.73
C LEU A 241 -5.66 18.21 14.03
N ALA A 242 -5.70 16.88 13.94
CA ALA A 242 -5.62 15.99 15.09
C ALA A 242 -4.25 16.05 15.79
N ALA A 243 -3.16 16.11 15.01
CA ALA A 243 -1.79 16.07 15.52
C ALA A 243 -1.22 17.46 15.89
N GLY A 244 -1.76 18.55 15.34
CA GLY A 244 -1.25 19.92 15.52
C GLY A 244 0.09 20.20 14.84
N LYS A 245 0.53 19.34 13.89
CA LYS A 245 1.83 19.42 13.19
C LYS A 245 1.77 18.75 11.81
N ASP A 246 2.82 18.90 10.99
CA ASP A 246 2.95 18.14 9.73
C ASP A 246 3.16 16.66 10.07
N ALA A 247 2.08 15.90 10.05
CA ALA A 247 2.07 14.49 10.37
C ALA A 247 1.40 13.74 9.22
N ASN A 248 2.12 12.75 8.67
CA ASN A 248 1.64 11.97 7.53
C ASN A 248 1.24 10.53 7.91
N ARG A 249 1.52 10.10 9.14
CA ARG A 249 1.11 8.78 9.65
C ARG A 249 -0.21 8.84 10.41
N LEU A 250 -1.15 7.98 10.03
CA LEU A 250 -2.42 7.79 10.74
C LEU A 250 -2.20 6.86 11.96
N LEU A 251 -1.61 7.40 13.01
CA LEU A 251 -1.36 6.68 14.25
C LEU A 251 -2.66 6.41 15.02
N ALA A 252 -2.68 5.33 15.82
CA ALA A 252 -3.86 4.94 16.61
C ALA A 252 -4.52 6.08 17.42
N PRO A 253 -3.77 6.99 18.09
CA PRO A 253 -4.39 8.10 18.85
C PRO A 253 -5.19 9.08 17.98
N TYR A 254 -4.91 9.17 16.68
CA TYR A 254 -5.58 10.11 15.77
C TYR A 254 -6.76 9.47 15.04
N GLN A 255 -6.87 8.14 15.01
CA GLN A 255 -7.80 7.43 14.13
C GLN A 255 -9.27 7.77 14.40
N ALA A 256 -9.71 7.73 15.67
CA ALA A 256 -11.09 8.07 16.03
C ALA A 256 -11.42 9.54 15.70
N GLN A 257 -10.51 10.47 16.01
CA GLN A 257 -10.72 11.90 15.75
C GLN A 257 -10.76 12.19 14.25
N VAL A 258 -9.86 11.61 13.46
CA VAL A 258 -9.85 11.74 12.00
C VAL A 258 -11.13 11.12 11.42
N ALA A 259 -11.55 9.94 11.88
CA ALA A 259 -12.78 9.30 11.42
C ALA A 259 -14.02 10.16 11.70
N ALA A 260 -14.11 10.75 12.89
CA ALA A 260 -15.16 11.69 13.25
C ALA A 260 -15.15 12.94 12.35
N MET A 261 -13.98 13.55 12.11
CA MET A 261 -13.83 14.67 11.16
C MET A 261 -14.18 14.28 9.71
N ARG A 262 -14.06 13.00 9.34
CA ARG A 262 -14.53 12.50 8.03
C ARG A 262 -16.03 12.17 8.00
N GLY A 263 -16.75 12.40 9.10
CA GLY A 263 -18.19 12.16 9.21
C GLY A 263 -18.55 10.67 9.31
N LEU A 264 -17.64 9.84 9.82
CA LEU A 264 -17.81 8.38 9.92
C LEU A 264 -18.23 7.93 11.33
N ALA A 265 -18.33 8.85 12.28
CA ALA A 265 -18.77 8.55 13.64
C ALA A 265 -20.31 8.63 13.73
N ASP A 266 -20.98 7.47 13.65
CA ASP A 266 -22.45 7.38 13.76
C ASP A 266 -22.91 7.76 15.18
N PRO A 267 -23.68 8.87 15.35
CA PRO A 267 -24.12 9.32 16.66
C PRO A 267 -25.15 8.39 17.31
N THR A 268 -25.74 7.44 16.58
CA THR A 268 -26.71 6.47 17.10
C THR A 268 -26.07 5.29 17.82
N LEU A 269 -24.77 5.06 17.61
CA LEU A 269 -24.02 3.99 18.26
C LEU A 269 -23.50 4.39 19.65
N PRO A 270 -23.39 3.43 20.61
CA PRO A 270 -22.71 3.64 21.88
C PRO A 270 -21.25 4.11 21.68
N PRO A 271 -20.66 4.90 22.60
CA PRO A 271 -19.35 5.53 22.39
C PRO A 271 -18.22 4.58 21.96
N GLY A 272 -18.03 3.46 22.66
CA GLY A 272 -16.96 2.51 22.31
C GLY A 272 -17.18 1.78 20.97
N GLU A 273 -18.44 1.49 20.63
CA GLU A 273 -18.81 0.89 19.35
C GLU A 273 -18.66 1.90 18.20
N ARG A 274 -19.08 3.15 18.43
CA ARG A 274 -18.95 4.26 17.49
C ARG A 274 -17.51 4.49 17.09
N GLU A 275 -16.61 4.57 18.07
CA GLU A 275 -15.18 4.76 17.81
C GLU A 275 -14.63 3.61 16.97
N ALA A 276 -14.79 2.37 17.42
CA ALA A 276 -14.31 1.19 16.70
C ALA A 276 -14.85 1.12 15.26
N ARG A 277 -16.15 1.37 15.08
CA ARG A 277 -16.79 1.33 13.76
C ARG A 277 -16.32 2.46 12.85
N SER A 278 -16.18 3.67 13.37
CA SER A 278 -15.71 4.81 12.59
C SER A 278 -14.27 4.64 12.10
N ILE A 279 -13.40 4.03 12.92
CA ILE A 279 -12.02 3.71 12.55
C ILE A 279 -12.01 2.67 11.43
N GLU A 280 -12.83 1.62 11.56
CA GLU A 280 -12.98 0.60 10.53
C GLU A 280 -13.46 1.18 9.18
N ASP A 281 -14.46 2.06 9.22
CA ASP A 281 -14.99 2.72 8.03
C ASP A 281 -13.93 3.66 7.40
N LEU A 282 -13.14 4.36 8.23
CA LEU A 282 -12.04 5.22 7.77
C LEU A 282 -10.97 4.41 7.06
N GLN A 283 -10.54 3.29 7.65
CA GLN A 283 -9.51 2.43 7.06
C GLN A 283 -10.01 1.75 5.79
N THR A 284 -11.27 1.28 5.77
CA THR A 284 -11.89 0.73 4.56
C THR A 284 -11.91 1.76 3.43
N ARG A 285 -12.25 3.02 3.74
CA ARG A 285 -12.23 4.12 2.77
C ARG A 285 -10.82 4.42 2.29
N LEU A 286 -9.84 4.47 3.20
CA LEU A 286 -8.43 4.66 2.86
C LEU A 286 -7.92 3.54 1.95
N ALA A 287 -8.30 2.29 2.20
CA ALA A 287 -7.89 1.18 1.36
C ALA A 287 -8.43 1.28 -0.07
N ARG A 288 -9.67 1.75 -0.22
CA ARG A 288 -10.25 2.05 -1.54
C ARG A 288 -9.50 3.17 -2.25
N ILE A 289 -9.20 4.27 -1.55
CA ILE A 289 -8.42 5.40 -2.07
C ILE A 289 -7.05 4.92 -2.54
N GLY A 290 -6.30 4.25 -1.66
CA GLY A 290 -4.94 3.80 -1.93
C GLY A 290 -4.86 2.84 -3.10
N ARG A 291 -5.82 1.92 -3.22
CA ARG A 291 -5.97 1.07 -4.40
C ARG A 291 -6.13 1.91 -5.67
N GLN A 292 -7.10 2.82 -5.71
CA GLN A 292 -7.37 3.59 -6.92
C GLN A 292 -6.14 4.38 -7.38
N ILE A 293 -5.42 5.01 -6.45
CA ILE A 293 -4.20 5.77 -6.75
C ILE A 293 -3.07 4.84 -7.22
N ALA A 294 -2.84 3.72 -6.52
CA ALA A 294 -1.81 2.75 -6.90
C ALA A 294 -2.04 2.20 -8.32
N PHE A 295 -3.28 1.86 -8.66
CA PHE A 295 -3.63 1.37 -9.99
C PHE A 295 -3.52 2.43 -11.07
N ALA A 296 -3.88 3.68 -10.76
CA ALA A 296 -3.68 4.79 -11.67
C ALA A 296 -2.18 4.94 -11.99
N LEU A 297 -1.30 4.81 -10.99
CA LEU A 297 0.14 4.81 -11.20
C LEU A 297 0.61 3.60 -12.02
N ASP A 298 0.22 2.38 -11.67
CA ASP A 298 0.62 1.16 -12.41
C ASP A 298 0.17 1.21 -13.88
N SER A 299 -1.07 1.64 -14.13
CA SER A 299 -1.60 1.79 -15.49
C SER A 299 -0.89 2.88 -16.28
N THR A 300 -0.51 3.98 -15.62
CA THR A 300 0.20 5.10 -16.27
C THR A 300 1.65 4.72 -16.56
N ALA A 301 2.31 4.00 -15.63
CA ALA A 301 3.64 3.45 -15.79
C ALA A 301 3.70 2.43 -16.95
N SER A 302 2.80 1.45 -16.96
CA SER A 302 2.70 0.44 -18.02
C SER A 302 2.53 1.10 -19.41
N ARG A 303 1.64 2.10 -19.55
CA ARG A 303 1.52 2.88 -20.80
C ARG A 303 2.81 3.62 -21.19
N ALA A 304 3.47 4.24 -20.21
CA ALA A 304 4.74 4.94 -20.43
C ALA A 304 5.84 3.98 -20.90
N GLU A 305 5.93 2.78 -20.33
CA GLU A 305 6.88 1.75 -20.75
C GLU A 305 6.58 1.24 -22.17
N HIS A 306 5.31 0.94 -22.48
CA HIS A 306 4.89 0.55 -23.83
C HIS A 306 5.20 1.62 -24.89
N SER A 307 5.06 2.91 -24.54
CA SER A 307 5.45 4.00 -25.44
C SER A 307 6.95 3.93 -25.79
N LEU A 308 7.81 3.57 -24.83
CA LEU A 308 9.26 3.46 -25.06
C LEU A 308 9.65 2.22 -25.87
N THR A 309 8.96 1.10 -25.67
CA THR A 309 9.24 -0.14 -26.44
C THR A 309 8.82 0.01 -27.90
N HIS A 310 7.75 0.76 -28.17
CA HIS A 310 7.22 0.98 -29.52
C HIS A 310 7.76 2.24 -30.25
N GLU A 311 8.33 3.24 -29.55
CA GLU A 311 8.95 4.43 -30.18
C GLU A 311 10.38 4.24 -30.67
N ARG A 312 11.03 3.07 -30.51
CA ARG A 312 12.31 2.83 -31.21
C ARG A 312 12.06 3.02 -32.71
N PRO A 313 12.67 4.02 -33.38
CA PRO A 313 12.39 4.26 -34.78
C PRO A 313 12.94 3.08 -35.57
N ARG A 314 12.05 2.17 -35.99
CA ARG A 314 12.33 1.19 -37.05
C ARG A 314 12.34 1.86 -38.44
N PHE A 315 12.69 3.15 -38.50
CA PHE A 315 12.74 3.96 -39.70
C PHE A 315 14.15 4.53 -39.89
N SER A 316 14.96 3.81 -40.66
CA SER A 316 16.09 4.41 -41.35
C SER A 316 15.54 5.15 -42.57
N PHE A 317 15.83 6.45 -42.66
CA PHE A 317 15.57 7.29 -43.83
C PHE A 317 16.13 6.68 -45.14
N PHE A 318 17.04 5.70 -45.06
CA PHE A 318 17.57 4.96 -46.21
C PHE A 318 16.61 3.95 -46.85
N GLN A 319 15.45 3.63 -46.26
CA GLN A 319 14.50 2.69 -46.88
C GLN A 319 13.66 3.30 -48.02
N MET A 320 13.64 4.63 -48.17
CA MET A 320 12.91 5.29 -49.26
C MET A 320 13.63 5.22 -50.62
N LEU A 321 14.94 4.90 -50.62
CA LEU A 321 15.76 4.77 -51.84
C LEU A 321 15.89 3.33 -52.34
N SER A 322 15.13 2.37 -51.81
CA SER A 322 15.16 0.96 -52.23
C SER A 322 13.78 0.29 -52.10
N PRO A 323 13.00 0.16 -53.20
CA PRO A 323 11.65 -0.41 -53.17
C PRO A 323 11.58 -1.93 -52.94
N ARG A 324 12.64 -2.57 -52.43
CA ARG A 324 12.71 -4.03 -52.23
C ARG A 324 12.92 -4.48 -50.77
N GLY A 325 12.88 -3.56 -49.81
CA GLY A 325 12.98 -3.89 -48.38
C GLY A 325 11.61 -3.92 -47.70
N GLY A 326 10.84 -5.00 -47.87
CA GLY A 326 9.61 -5.24 -47.13
C GLY A 326 9.88 -5.48 -45.64
N GLY A 327 10.16 -4.42 -44.89
CA GLY A 327 10.26 -4.43 -43.43
C GLY A 327 8.89 -4.71 -42.83
N ARG A 328 8.49 -5.99 -42.78
CA ARG A 328 7.30 -6.44 -42.06
C ARG A 328 7.40 -5.95 -40.62
N ARG A 329 6.35 -5.27 -40.14
CA ARG A 329 6.10 -5.09 -38.70
C ARG A 329 6.28 -6.46 -38.04
N GLU A 330 7.32 -6.63 -37.23
CA GLU A 330 7.50 -7.85 -36.46
C GLU A 330 6.39 -7.85 -35.42
N ALA A 331 5.46 -8.81 -35.53
CA ALA A 331 4.34 -8.91 -34.62
C ALA A 331 4.85 -9.06 -33.17
N PRO A 332 4.17 -8.47 -32.18
CA PRO A 332 4.50 -8.66 -30.78
C PRO A 332 4.62 -10.16 -30.46
N LYS A 333 5.73 -10.56 -29.84
CA LYS A 333 5.97 -11.95 -29.44
C LYS A 333 5.25 -12.20 -28.13
N PHE A 334 4.23 -13.05 -28.17
CA PHE A 334 3.53 -13.58 -27.02
C PHE A 334 4.00 -15.01 -26.80
N GLU A 335 4.65 -15.28 -25.66
CA GLU A 335 5.03 -16.63 -25.28
C GLU A 335 3.89 -17.25 -24.48
N GLN A 336 3.13 -18.16 -25.08
CA GLN A 336 2.02 -18.80 -24.40
C GLN A 336 2.53 -19.71 -23.28
N VAL A 337 2.01 -19.50 -22.07
CA VAL A 337 2.41 -20.25 -20.86
C VAL A 337 1.31 -21.12 -20.28
N ALA A 338 0.04 -20.79 -20.59
CA ALA A 338 -1.12 -21.62 -20.29
C ALA A 338 -2.22 -21.35 -21.33
N PRO A 339 -3.28 -22.18 -21.39
CA PRO A 339 -4.46 -21.88 -22.19
C PRO A 339 -5.00 -20.48 -21.88
N GLY A 340 -5.00 -19.60 -22.88
CA GLY A 340 -5.43 -18.21 -22.78
C GLY A 340 -4.47 -17.24 -22.09
N VAL A 341 -3.28 -17.66 -21.66
CA VAL A 341 -2.32 -16.85 -20.90
C VAL A 341 -0.95 -16.84 -21.58
N ALA A 342 -0.34 -15.67 -21.69
CA ALA A 342 0.97 -15.49 -22.30
C ALA A 342 1.87 -14.56 -21.46
N LYS A 343 3.18 -14.64 -21.69
CA LYS A 343 4.16 -13.64 -21.25
C LYS A 343 4.38 -12.62 -22.36
N HIS A 344 4.38 -11.35 -21.98
CA HIS A 344 4.73 -10.24 -22.86
C HIS A 344 5.36 -9.11 -22.06
N GLU A 345 6.50 -8.59 -22.50
CA GLU A 345 7.18 -7.43 -21.88
C GLU A 345 7.34 -7.51 -20.35
N GLN A 346 7.73 -8.68 -19.82
CA GLN A 346 7.88 -8.94 -18.37
C GLN A 346 6.56 -8.90 -17.57
N GLU A 347 5.42 -9.03 -18.23
CA GLU A 347 4.12 -9.16 -17.60
C GLU A 347 3.41 -10.46 -18.03
N ILE A 348 2.47 -10.92 -17.19
CA ILE A 348 1.45 -11.88 -17.58
C ILE A 348 0.30 -11.15 -18.25
N VAL A 349 -0.02 -11.59 -19.46
CA VAL A 349 -1.07 -11.05 -20.31
C VAL A 349 -2.04 -12.13 -20.78
N LEU A 350 -3.22 -11.71 -21.25
CA LEU A 350 -4.09 -12.60 -22.01
C LEU A 350 -3.47 -12.89 -23.38
N ALA A 351 -3.53 -14.14 -23.81
CA ALA A 351 -3.08 -14.51 -25.15
C ALA A 351 -3.98 -13.82 -26.23
N PRO A 352 -3.45 -13.52 -27.42
CA PRO A 352 -4.24 -12.91 -28.49
C PRO A 352 -5.50 -13.72 -28.84
N GLY A 353 -6.63 -13.04 -28.98
CA GLY A 353 -7.91 -13.67 -29.36
C GLY A 353 -8.69 -14.34 -28.21
N VAL A 354 -8.23 -14.22 -26.96
CA VAL A 354 -8.94 -14.73 -25.79
C VAL A 354 -10.12 -13.83 -25.43
N GLU A 355 -11.31 -14.43 -25.32
CA GLU A 355 -12.49 -13.79 -24.76
C GLU A 355 -12.63 -14.19 -23.27
N PRO A 356 -12.64 -13.23 -22.32
CA PRO A 356 -12.76 -13.53 -20.90
C PRO A 356 -14.13 -14.07 -20.46
N GLU A 357 -15.22 -13.64 -21.11
CA GLU A 357 -16.62 -13.92 -20.74
C GLU A 357 -17.03 -15.40 -20.63
N PRO A 358 -16.56 -16.30 -21.52
CA PRO A 358 -16.88 -17.73 -21.37
C PRO A 358 -15.94 -18.45 -20.40
N ASP A 359 -14.77 -17.89 -20.09
CA ASP A 359 -13.69 -18.61 -19.42
C ASP A 359 -13.66 -18.37 -17.90
N ARG A 360 -14.27 -19.30 -17.15
CA ARG A 360 -14.31 -19.25 -15.68
C ARG A 360 -12.96 -19.50 -15.01
N TYR A 361 -12.02 -20.13 -15.70
CA TYR A 361 -10.72 -20.54 -15.12
C TYR A 361 -9.60 -19.54 -15.38
N LEU A 362 -9.79 -18.65 -16.36
CA LEU A 362 -8.81 -17.66 -16.76
C LEU A 362 -8.17 -16.91 -15.59
N PRO A 363 -8.91 -16.44 -14.56
CA PRO A 363 -8.30 -15.76 -13.43
C PRO A 363 -7.35 -16.66 -12.62
N LEU A 364 -7.70 -17.93 -12.41
CA LEU A 364 -6.85 -18.89 -11.71
C LEU A 364 -5.62 -19.30 -12.55
N ARG A 365 -5.77 -19.44 -13.88
CA ARG A 365 -4.64 -19.68 -14.79
C ARG A 365 -3.67 -18.49 -14.83
N VAL A 366 -4.21 -17.27 -14.91
CA VAL A 366 -3.40 -16.04 -14.83
C VAL A 366 -2.68 -15.97 -13.48
N ALA A 367 -3.37 -16.26 -12.38
CA ALA A 367 -2.79 -16.26 -11.04
C ALA A 367 -1.64 -17.26 -10.90
N ALA A 368 -1.87 -18.52 -11.30
CA ALA A 368 -0.87 -19.57 -11.24
C ALA A 368 0.36 -19.24 -12.12
N ALA A 369 0.14 -18.73 -13.33
CA ALA A 369 1.22 -18.29 -14.21
C ALA A 369 2.00 -17.10 -13.63
N ALA A 370 1.31 -16.09 -13.10
CA ALA A 370 1.96 -14.93 -12.48
C ALA A 370 2.81 -15.31 -11.28
N ALA A 371 2.36 -16.31 -10.51
CA ALA A 371 3.11 -16.84 -9.39
C ALA A 371 4.32 -17.68 -9.85
N GLU A 372 4.13 -18.59 -10.82
CA GLU A 372 5.16 -19.49 -11.33
C GLU A 372 6.30 -18.77 -12.05
N PHE A 373 5.98 -17.79 -12.88
CA PHE A 373 6.98 -16.99 -13.59
C PHE A 373 7.47 -15.78 -12.79
N GLU A 374 6.90 -15.55 -11.60
CA GLU A 374 7.17 -14.39 -10.75
C GLU A 374 6.96 -13.03 -11.45
N LEU A 375 6.12 -12.98 -12.48
CA LEU A 375 5.83 -11.76 -13.26
C LEU A 375 4.55 -11.03 -12.81
N PRO A 376 4.52 -9.69 -12.81
CA PRO A 376 3.31 -8.89 -12.60
C PRO A 376 2.21 -9.21 -13.61
N ILE A 377 0.95 -9.14 -13.18
CA ILE A 377 -0.20 -9.20 -14.09
C ILE A 377 -0.43 -7.80 -14.67
N SER A 378 -0.50 -7.72 -16.00
CA SER A 378 -0.76 -6.45 -16.68
C SER A 378 -2.07 -5.81 -16.22
N PRO A 379 -2.14 -4.48 -16.00
CA PRO A 379 -3.38 -3.78 -15.61
C PRO A 379 -4.55 -4.03 -16.57
N VAL A 380 -4.29 -4.16 -17.87
CA VAL A 380 -5.31 -4.47 -18.89
C VAL A 380 -5.87 -5.88 -18.70
N THR A 381 -5.00 -6.85 -18.40
CA THR A 381 -5.40 -8.23 -18.07
C THR A 381 -6.29 -8.24 -16.84
N LEU A 382 -5.90 -7.56 -15.75
CA LEU A 382 -6.72 -7.45 -14.53
C LEU A 382 -8.11 -6.89 -14.83
N GLN A 383 -8.21 -5.82 -15.62
CA GLN A 383 -9.51 -5.27 -16.01
C GLN A 383 -10.36 -6.28 -16.80
N ASN A 384 -9.75 -7.02 -17.72
CA ASN A 384 -10.44 -8.04 -18.51
C ASN A 384 -10.92 -9.22 -17.65
N LEU A 385 -10.17 -9.63 -16.62
CA LEU A 385 -10.58 -10.71 -15.71
C LEU A 385 -11.90 -10.41 -14.97
N ARG A 386 -12.29 -9.13 -14.83
CA ARG A 386 -13.59 -8.76 -14.26
C ARG A 386 -14.77 -9.29 -15.07
N ARG A 387 -14.59 -9.48 -16.38
CA ARG A 387 -15.62 -9.96 -17.31
C ARG A 387 -15.79 -11.49 -17.24
N CYS A 388 -14.88 -12.21 -16.60
CA CYS A 388 -14.99 -13.65 -16.42
C CYS A 388 -16.23 -14.05 -15.60
N PRO A 389 -16.85 -15.21 -15.85
CA PRO A 389 -18.07 -15.66 -15.19
C PRO A 389 -17.76 -16.38 -13.86
N ILE A 390 -16.95 -15.74 -13.01
CA ILE A 390 -16.52 -16.28 -11.72
C ILE A 390 -17.71 -16.35 -10.76
N ARG A 391 -17.91 -17.53 -10.19
CA ARG A 391 -18.93 -17.82 -9.17
C ARG A 391 -18.29 -18.63 -8.04
N ASP A 392 -18.81 -18.43 -6.85
CA ASP A 392 -18.33 -19.04 -5.61
C ASP A 392 -18.63 -20.54 -5.51
N SER A 393 -19.61 -21.03 -6.29
CA SER A 393 -20.20 -22.38 -6.28
C SER A 393 -19.86 -23.23 -7.50
N VAL A 394 -19.02 -22.72 -8.41
CA VAL A 394 -18.69 -23.41 -9.67
C VAL A 394 -17.23 -23.84 -9.63
N TRP A 395 -16.97 -24.91 -8.88
CA TRP A 395 -15.64 -25.48 -8.66
C TRP A 395 -15.57 -26.95 -9.07
N ASP A 396 -14.47 -27.30 -9.71
CA ASP A 396 -14.09 -28.64 -10.17
C ASP A 396 -12.63 -28.93 -9.81
N ASP A 397 -12.11 -30.08 -10.25
CA ASP A 397 -10.76 -30.49 -9.90
C ASP A 397 -9.69 -29.55 -10.46
N GLU A 398 -9.86 -29.02 -11.68
CA GLU A 398 -8.91 -28.08 -12.29
C GLU A 398 -8.85 -26.77 -11.51
N SER A 399 -9.99 -26.16 -11.21
CA SER A 399 -10.04 -24.92 -10.44
C SER A 399 -9.49 -25.08 -9.01
N ARG A 400 -9.81 -26.19 -8.33
CA ARG A 400 -9.23 -26.51 -7.01
C ARG A 400 -7.71 -26.66 -7.10
N GLN A 401 -7.19 -27.39 -8.09
CA GLN A 401 -5.75 -27.58 -8.28
C GLN A 401 -5.03 -26.26 -8.57
N LEU A 402 -5.57 -25.41 -9.44
CA LEU A 402 -4.99 -24.09 -9.73
C LEU A 402 -4.99 -23.18 -8.49
N PHE A 403 -6.07 -23.22 -7.70
CA PHE A 403 -6.16 -22.44 -6.47
C PHE A 403 -5.14 -22.91 -5.42
N VAL A 404 -5.03 -24.22 -5.18
CA VAL A 404 -4.00 -24.77 -4.29
C VAL A 404 -2.60 -24.46 -4.78
N ARG A 405 -2.36 -24.52 -6.11
CA ARG A 405 -1.07 -24.15 -6.71
C ARG A 405 -0.73 -22.68 -6.48
N LEU A 406 -1.71 -21.79 -6.57
CA LEU A 406 -1.56 -20.37 -6.21
C LEU A 406 -1.21 -20.24 -4.72
N LEU A 407 -1.96 -20.87 -3.81
CA LEU A 407 -1.68 -20.78 -2.37
C LEU A 407 -0.29 -21.34 -2.00
N ALA A 408 0.17 -22.36 -2.74
CA ALA A 408 1.46 -23.00 -2.56
C ALA A 408 2.65 -22.20 -3.15
N SER A 409 2.43 -21.01 -3.71
CA SER A 409 3.49 -20.26 -4.40
C SER A 409 4.42 -19.46 -3.47
N GLY A 410 4.34 -19.67 -2.15
CA GLY A 410 5.21 -19.03 -1.18
C GLY A 410 5.17 -17.50 -1.27
N PRO A 411 6.32 -16.79 -1.28
CA PRO A 411 6.38 -15.33 -1.32
C PRO A 411 5.65 -14.69 -2.51
N ALA A 412 5.56 -15.38 -3.66
CA ALA A 412 4.87 -14.87 -4.85
C ALA A 412 3.36 -14.73 -4.64
N LEU A 413 2.77 -15.49 -3.70
CA LEU A 413 1.34 -15.45 -3.39
C LEU A 413 0.91 -14.03 -3.01
N MET A 414 1.76 -13.33 -2.25
CA MET A 414 1.45 -11.98 -1.76
C MET A 414 1.15 -11.02 -2.90
N ARG A 415 2.08 -10.91 -3.85
CA ARG A 415 1.95 -9.99 -4.98
C ARG A 415 0.74 -10.36 -5.84
N VAL A 416 0.61 -11.63 -6.20
CA VAL A 416 -0.45 -12.10 -7.11
C VAL A 416 -1.83 -11.93 -6.48
N TRP A 417 -1.98 -12.26 -5.19
CA TRP A 417 -3.25 -12.08 -4.49
C TRP A 417 -3.65 -10.61 -4.41
N GLU A 418 -2.70 -9.71 -4.11
CA GLU A 418 -2.96 -8.27 -4.06
C GLU A 418 -3.39 -7.70 -5.43
N GLU A 419 -2.76 -8.15 -6.52
CA GLU A 419 -3.13 -7.77 -7.90
C GLU A 419 -4.54 -8.25 -8.26
N LEU A 420 -4.92 -9.46 -7.87
CA LEU A 420 -6.26 -10.01 -8.10
C LEU A 420 -7.33 -9.39 -7.20
N ASP A 421 -7.00 -9.11 -5.93
CA ASP A 421 -7.89 -8.41 -5.01
C ASP A 421 -8.23 -7.02 -5.53
N PHE A 422 -7.32 -6.37 -6.25
CA PHE A 422 -7.56 -5.08 -6.89
C PHE A 422 -8.85 -5.06 -7.73
N VAL A 423 -9.11 -6.14 -8.47
CA VAL A 423 -10.30 -6.34 -9.30
C VAL A 423 -11.36 -7.24 -8.66
N ASP A 424 -11.27 -7.44 -7.34
CA ASP A 424 -12.21 -8.17 -6.48
C ASP A 424 -12.40 -9.64 -6.84
N ILE A 425 -11.37 -10.27 -7.42
CA ILE A 425 -11.43 -11.68 -7.80
C ILE A 425 -11.57 -12.60 -6.57
N PRO A 426 -10.82 -12.41 -5.46
CA PRO A 426 -11.02 -13.19 -4.24
C PRO A 426 -12.43 -13.09 -3.65
N GLY A 427 -13.04 -11.90 -3.66
CA GLY A 427 -14.42 -11.69 -3.20
C GLY A 427 -15.47 -12.46 -4.01
N ARG A 428 -15.17 -12.72 -5.30
CA ARG A 428 -16.03 -13.53 -6.17
C ARG A 428 -15.84 -15.04 -6.00
N TRP A 429 -14.65 -15.48 -5.62
CA TRP A 429 -14.38 -16.87 -5.25
C TRP A 429 -14.96 -17.23 -3.87
N MET A 430 -14.89 -16.28 -2.94
CA MET A 430 -15.29 -16.44 -1.55
C MET A 430 -15.99 -15.16 -1.07
N PRO A 431 -17.32 -15.08 -1.11
CA PRO A 431 -18.05 -13.91 -0.61
C PRO A 431 -17.75 -13.58 0.85
N GLU A 432 -17.38 -14.58 1.66
CA GLU A 432 -16.95 -14.42 3.04
C GLU A 432 -15.69 -13.54 3.14
N TRP A 433 -14.82 -13.55 2.12
CA TRP A 433 -13.63 -12.69 2.05
C TRP A 433 -13.97 -11.20 2.21
N LEU A 434 -15.10 -10.77 1.65
CA LEU A 434 -15.56 -9.38 1.72
C LEU A 434 -15.82 -8.90 3.17
N GLY A 435 -16.02 -9.82 4.11
CA GLY A 435 -16.18 -9.49 5.52
C GLY A 435 -14.89 -9.15 6.26
N ILE A 436 -13.74 -9.59 5.74
CA ILE A 436 -12.41 -9.33 6.31
C ILE A 436 -11.53 -8.44 5.43
N ARG A 437 -11.95 -8.22 4.17
CA ARG A 437 -11.23 -7.45 3.17
C ARG A 437 -11.01 -6.00 3.62
N ASN A 438 -9.76 -5.57 3.74
CA ASN A 438 -9.33 -4.25 4.26
C ASN A 438 -9.79 -3.92 5.68
N ARG A 439 -10.19 -4.93 6.44
CA ARG A 439 -10.64 -4.72 7.80
C ARG A 439 -9.43 -4.54 8.72
N PRO A 440 -9.35 -3.47 9.54
CA PRO A 440 -8.37 -3.38 10.61
C PRO A 440 -8.40 -4.62 11.48
N SER A 441 -7.21 -5.05 11.89
CA SER A 441 -7.15 -5.91 13.08
C SER A 441 -7.26 -5.05 14.33
N ALA A 442 -8.12 -5.45 15.27
CA ALA A 442 -8.31 -4.75 16.54
C ALA A 442 -7.08 -4.82 17.47
N SER A 443 -6.16 -5.77 17.23
CA SER A 443 -4.95 -5.91 18.03
C SER A 443 -3.82 -5.03 17.49
N ALA A 444 -3.28 -4.18 18.36
CA ALA A 444 -2.16 -3.28 18.07
C ALA A 444 -0.88 -4.00 17.59
N ALA A 445 -0.78 -5.31 17.76
CA ALA A 445 0.31 -6.13 17.24
C ALA A 445 0.25 -6.36 15.73
N HIS A 446 -0.92 -6.22 15.09
CA HIS A 446 -1.06 -6.47 13.67
C HIS A 446 -0.68 -5.23 12.87
N ARG A 447 0.35 -5.36 12.03
CA ARG A 447 0.72 -4.37 11.01
C ARG A 447 -0.34 -4.27 9.90
N TYR A 448 -0.87 -5.43 9.50
CA TYR A 448 -1.70 -5.56 8.31
C TYR A 448 -3.19 -5.67 8.63
N THR A 449 -4.02 -5.34 7.63
CA THR A 449 -5.44 -5.68 7.60
C THR A 449 -5.61 -7.21 7.64
N ILE A 450 -6.78 -7.67 8.10
CA ILE A 450 -7.02 -9.10 8.37
C ILE A 450 -6.82 -9.95 7.11
N ASP A 451 -7.36 -9.52 5.98
CA ASP A 451 -7.18 -10.18 4.68
C ASP A 451 -5.71 -10.29 4.26
N ARG A 452 -4.94 -9.20 4.29
CA ARG A 452 -3.52 -9.21 3.95
C ARG A 452 -2.72 -10.11 4.90
N HIS A 453 -3.09 -10.13 6.17
CA HIS A 453 -2.49 -11.00 7.16
C HIS A 453 -2.76 -12.48 6.85
N SER A 454 -3.99 -12.88 6.51
CA SER A 454 -4.30 -14.26 6.12
C SER A 454 -3.48 -14.75 4.92
N VAL A 455 -3.24 -13.88 3.92
CA VAL A 455 -2.38 -14.21 2.77
C VAL A 455 -0.91 -14.32 3.20
N GLU A 456 -0.43 -13.43 4.09
CA GLU A 456 0.94 -13.48 4.63
C GLU A 456 1.21 -14.77 5.38
N VAL A 457 0.29 -15.17 6.27
CA VAL A 457 0.35 -16.45 6.98
C VAL A 457 0.44 -17.60 5.98
N THR A 458 -0.44 -17.62 4.98
CA THR A 458 -0.46 -18.67 3.95
C THR A 458 0.85 -18.75 3.17
N SER A 459 1.42 -17.61 2.78
CA SER A 459 2.68 -17.53 2.04
C SER A 459 3.89 -18.11 2.78
N ARG A 460 3.81 -18.21 4.12
CA ARG A 460 4.86 -18.73 5.00
C ARG A 460 4.72 -20.23 5.31
N LEU A 461 3.61 -20.85 4.91
CA LEU A 461 3.36 -22.27 5.15
C LEU A 461 4.15 -23.13 4.16
N ALA A 462 5.05 -23.95 4.72
CA ALA A 462 5.90 -24.84 3.95
C ALA A 462 5.28 -26.25 3.84
N ARG A 463 5.64 -26.97 2.78
CA ARG A 463 5.25 -28.37 2.61
C ARG A 463 6.02 -29.32 3.55
N VAL A 464 7.08 -28.85 4.19
CA VAL A 464 7.85 -29.61 5.18
C VAL A 464 7.50 -29.10 6.57
N SER A 465 7.08 -30.02 7.45
CA SER A 465 6.74 -29.73 8.84
C SER A 465 7.94 -29.17 9.59
N ALA A 466 7.78 -28.06 10.30
CA ALA A 466 8.88 -27.54 11.12
C ALA A 466 9.00 -28.20 12.49
N ALA A 467 7.97 -28.94 12.90
CA ALA A 467 8.03 -29.76 14.09
C ALA A 467 8.86 -31.02 13.85
N ARG A 468 8.65 -31.70 12.71
CA ARG A 468 9.22 -33.03 12.41
C ARG A 468 10.29 -33.07 11.32
N GLY A 469 10.36 -32.07 10.45
CA GLY A 469 11.19 -32.12 9.23
C GLY A 469 10.64 -33.06 8.14
N GLU A 470 9.42 -33.56 8.32
CA GLU A 470 8.76 -34.48 7.39
C GLU A 470 7.87 -33.74 6.40
N ARG A 471 7.75 -34.28 5.18
CA ARG A 471 6.96 -33.68 4.12
C ARG A 471 5.47 -34.05 4.27
N TYR A 472 4.59 -33.06 4.29
CA TYR A 472 3.15 -33.28 4.18
C TYR A 472 2.80 -33.85 2.81
N ASP A 473 1.87 -34.80 2.78
CA ASP A 473 1.25 -35.23 1.53
C ASP A 473 0.38 -34.11 0.93
N ASP A 474 -0.13 -34.34 -0.28
CA ASP A 474 -0.89 -33.33 -1.02
C ASP A 474 -2.19 -32.94 -0.30
N ARG A 475 -2.86 -33.86 0.41
CA ARG A 475 -4.15 -33.59 1.08
C ARG A 475 -3.93 -32.77 2.35
N HIS A 476 -2.95 -33.13 3.17
CA HIS A 476 -2.59 -32.41 4.39
C HIS A 476 -2.03 -31.01 4.07
N TYR A 477 -1.15 -30.90 3.07
CA TYR A 477 -0.63 -29.59 2.67
C TYR A 477 -1.73 -28.68 2.12
N THR A 478 -2.68 -29.24 1.36
CA THR A 478 -3.87 -28.50 0.90
C THR A 478 -4.69 -27.99 2.08
N ALA A 479 -4.95 -28.84 3.08
CA ALA A 479 -5.69 -28.43 4.27
C ALA A 479 -4.95 -27.34 5.07
N LEU A 480 -3.63 -27.45 5.22
CA LEU A 480 -2.81 -26.46 5.90
C LEU A 480 -2.87 -25.10 5.20
N LEU A 481 -2.71 -25.05 3.87
CA LEU A 481 -2.80 -23.79 3.10
C LEU A 481 -4.17 -23.14 3.20
N LEU A 482 -5.25 -23.94 3.08
CA LEU A 482 -6.62 -23.44 3.19
C LEU A 482 -6.93 -22.95 4.62
N ALA A 483 -6.42 -23.63 5.64
CA ALA A 483 -6.51 -23.18 7.02
C ALA A 483 -5.74 -21.86 7.23
N GLY A 484 -4.54 -21.71 6.67
CA GLY A 484 -3.78 -20.47 6.68
C GLY A 484 -4.57 -19.28 6.12
N LEU A 485 -5.25 -19.49 4.99
CA LEU A 485 -6.04 -18.45 4.34
C LEU A 485 -7.32 -18.10 5.12
N LEU A 486 -7.89 -19.06 5.85
CA LEU A 486 -9.22 -18.94 6.47
C LEU A 486 -9.19 -18.78 7.99
N HIS A 487 -8.03 -18.89 8.66
CA HIS A 487 -7.94 -18.93 10.13
C HIS A 487 -8.65 -17.75 10.80
N ASP A 488 -8.60 -16.58 10.16
CA ASP A 488 -9.14 -15.32 10.66
C ASP A 488 -10.43 -14.85 9.97
N VAL A 489 -11.04 -15.69 9.12
CA VAL A 489 -12.25 -15.31 8.35
C VAL A 489 -13.47 -14.96 9.23
N GLY A 490 -13.42 -15.34 10.50
CA GLY A 490 -14.42 -15.02 11.53
C GLY A 490 -14.21 -13.68 12.24
N LYS A 491 -13.10 -12.94 12.01
CA LYS A 491 -12.84 -11.62 12.62
C LYS A 491 -13.77 -10.55 12.02
N ARG A 492 -15.05 -10.62 12.37
CA ARG A 492 -16.15 -9.78 11.86
C ARG A 492 -16.69 -8.87 12.97
N PRO A 493 -17.45 -7.81 12.63
CA PRO A 493 -18.08 -6.97 13.64
C PRO A 493 -18.96 -7.82 14.57
N PHE A 494 -18.92 -7.50 15.87
CA PHE A 494 -19.78 -8.11 16.89
C PHE A 494 -19.57 -9.61 17.15
N VAL A 495 -18.47 -10.19 16.64
CA VAL A 495 -18.10 -11.58 16.91
C VAL A 495 -17.09 -11.64 18.07
N THR A 496 -17.46 -12.30 19.16
CA THR A 496 -16.58 -12.49 20.33
C THR A 496 -15.61 -13.65 20.14
N ASP A 497 -16.10 -14.81 19.68
CA ASP A 497 -15.27 -15.99 19.38
C ASP A 497 -15.08 -16.11 17.86
N HIS A 498 -14.08 -15.40 17.34
CA HIS A 498 -13.81 -15.37 15.90
C HIS A 498 -13.30 -16.70 15.37
N ALA A 499 -12.71 -17.54 16.22
CA ALA A 499 -12.27 -18.87 15.82
C ALA A 499 -13.47 -19.81 15.59
N ALA A 500 -14.50 -19.73 16.44
CA ALA A 500 -15.76 -20.47 16.23
C ALA A 500 -16.45 -20.03 14.95
N GLU A 501 -16.58 -18.73 14.75
CA GLU A 501 -17.23 -18.16 13.57
C GLU A 501 -16.42 -18.49 12.29
N GLY A 502 -15.10 -18.41 12.38
CA GLY A 502 -14.19 -18.81 11.31
C GLY A 502 -14.40 -20.26 10.90
N ALA A 503 -14.51 -21.17 11.87
CA ALA A 503 -14.74 -22.59 11.61
C ALA A 503 -16.10 -22.86 10.93
N ARG A 504 -17.15 -22.09 11.27
CA ARG A 504 -18.45 -22.14 10.59
C ARG A 504 -18.33 -21.71 9.13
N HIS A 505 -17.67 -20.58 8.87
CA HIS A 505 -17.45 -20.10 7.50
C HIS A 505 -16.59 -21.07 6.70
N ALA A 506 -15.50 -21.58 7.27
CA ALA A 506 -14.62 -22.53 6.62
C ALA A 506 -15.41 -23.77 6.13
N ALA A 507 -16.28 -24.34 6.98
CA ALA A 507 -17.11 -25.47 6.57
C ALA A 507 -18.02 -25.16 5.36
N VAL A 508 -18.62 -23.96 5.31
CA VAL A 508 -19.46 -23.52 4.19
C VAL A 508 -18.63 -23.33 2.91
N ILE A 509 -17.47 -22.67 3.02
CA ILE A 509 -16.57 -22.42 1.89
C ILE A 509 -16.06 -23.74 1.31
N MET A 510 -15.59 -24.66 2.16
CA MET A 510 -15.06 -25.96 1.71
C MET A 510 -16.13 -26.80 1.00
N LYS A 511 -17.35 -26.84 1.54
CA LYS A 511 -18.48 -27.51 0.90
C LYS A 511 -18.81 -26.90 -0.46
N ARG A 512 -18.83 -25.57 -0.54
CA ARG A 512 -19.17 -24.84 -1.77
C ARG A 512 -18.12 -25.00 -2.87
N MET A 513 -16.84 -25.06 -2.49
CA MET A 513 -15.72 -25.32 -3.40
C MET A 513 -15.58 -26.81 -3.77
N GLY A 514 -16.32 -27.70 -3.11
CA GLY A 514 -16.30 -29.14 -3.40
C GLY A 514 -15.01 -29.84 -2.97
N PHE A 515 -14.38 -29.41 -1.87
CA PHE A 515 -13.26 -30.13 -1.28
C PHE A 515 -13.73 -31.42 -0.57
N ASP A 516 -12.83 -32.40 -0.53
CA ASP A 516 -13.04 -33.68 0.15
C ASP A 516 -13.38 -33.50 1.65
N ALA A 517 -14.21 -34.40 2.19
CA ALA A 517 -14.71 -34.34 3.56
C ALA A 517 -13.59 -34.33 4.61
N ASP A 518 -12.48 -35.04 4.39
CA ASP A 518 -11.37 -35.05 5.34
C ASP A 518 -10.62 -33.71 5.33
N ILE A 519 -10.36 -33.15 4.14
CA ILE A 519 -9.74 -31.83 3.98
C ILE A 519 -10.62 -30.78 4.68
N ALA A 520 -11.93 -30.81 4.42
CA ALA A 520 -12.88 -29.91 5.07
C ALA A 520 -12.89 -30.06 6.59
N ARG A 521 -12.79 -31.29 7.11
CA ARG A 521 -12.70 -31.58 8.55
C ARG A 521 -11.42 -30.98 9.15
N TRP A 522 -10.27 -31.23 8.53
CA TRP A 522 -8.98 -30.72 9.01
C TRP A 522 -8.92 -29.19 8.99
N VAL A 523 -9.35 -28.55 7.89
CA VAL A 523 -9.43 -27.09 7.80
C VAL A 523 -10.30 -26.52 8.92
N ARG A 524 -11.49 -27.10 9.15
CA ARG A 524 -12.41 -26.64 10.21
C ARG A 524 -11.77 -26.73 11.59
N ILE A 525 -11.05 -27.81 11.91
CA ILE A 525 -10.37 -27.98 13.20
C ILE A 525 -9.22 -26.98 13.33
N LEU A 526 -8.37 -26.85 12.32
CA LEU A 526 -7.25 -25.91 12.34
C LEU A 526 -7.73 -24.47 12.49
N VAL A 527 -8.79 -24.06 11.78
CA VAL A 527 -9.38 -22.73 11.93
C VAL A 527 -10.01 -22.55 13.31
N ARG A 528 -10.66 -23.57 13.88
CA ARG A 528 -11.23 -23.50 15.23
C ARG A 528 -10.16 -23.33 16.30
N GLU A 529 -9.03 -24.01 16.15
CA GLU A 529 -8.01 -24.15 17.18
C GLU A 529 -6.76 -23.27 16.94
N HIS A 530 -6.78 -22.36 15.95
CA HIS A 530 -5.58 -21.62 15.52
C HIS A 530 -4.90 -20.79 16.63
N LEU A 531 -5.66 -20.36 17.65
CA LEU A 531 -5.13 -19.65 18.82
C LEU A 531 -4.71 -20.58 19.96
N THR A 532 -5.24 -21.81 20.00
CA THR A 532 -5.18 -22.71 21.15
C THR A 532 -3.74 -22.96 21.59
N LEU A 533 -2.84 -23.21 20.65
CA LEU A 533 -1.44 -23.49 20.97
C LEU A 533 -0.72 -22.26 21.57
N SER A 534 -0.97 -21.06 21.03
CA SER A 534 -0.43 -19.80 21.55
C SER A 534 -0.98 -19.44 22.94
N GLU A 535 -2.28 -19.63 23.15
CA GLU A 535 -2.95 -19.39 24.44
C GLU A 535 -2.44 -20.34 25.53
N PHE A 536 -2.29 -21.63 25.20
CA PHE A 536 -1.73 -22.61 26.13
C PHE A 536 -0.27 -22.29 26.45
N ALA A 537 0.55 -21.97 25.44
CA ALA A 537 1.96 -21.66 25.62
C ALA A 537 2.23 -20.44 26.52
N THR A 538 1.29 -19.48 26.56
CA THR A 538 1.42 -18.26 27.38
C THR A 538 0.75 -18.37 28.75
N GLY A 539 -0.24 -19.26 28.91
CA GLY A 539 -1.09 -19.32 30.10
C GLY A 539 -1.05 -20.63 30.91
N LYS A 540 -0.38 -21.69 30.43
CA LYS A 540 -0.42 -23.03 31.07
C LYS A 540 0.96 -23.64 31.26
N ASN A 541 1.07 -24.57 32.20
CA ASN A 541 2.30 -25.31 32.48
C ASN A 541 2.41 -26.54 31.54
N PRO A 542 3.43 -26.64 30.66
CA PRO A 542 3.60 -27.79 29.77
C PRO A 542 3.93 -29.09 30.50
N ASN A 543 4.39 -29.04 31.76
CA ASN A 543 4.71 -30.24 32.54
C ASN A 543 3.49 -30.86 33.23
N ASP A 544 2.31 -30.22 33.15
CA ASP A 544 1.06 -30.79 33.66
C ASP A 544 0.45 -31.74 32.61
N PRO A 545 0.35 -33.06 32.88
CA PRO A 545 -0.21 -34.02 31.92
C PRO A 545 -1.64 -33.69 31.48
N ALA A 546 -2.44 -33.05 32.36
CA ALA A 546 -3.81 -32.66 32.02
C ALA A 546 -3.85 -31.57 30.95
N VAL A 547 -2.83 -30.71 30.89
CA VAL A 547 -2.69 -29.67 29.86
C VAL A 547 -2.37 -30.30 28.51
N GLY A 548 -1.42 -31.23 28.47
CA GLY A 548 -1.08 -32.00 27.27
C GLY A 548 -2.29 -32.75 26.71
N GLU A 549 -3.06 -33.42 27.58
CA GLU A 549 -4.28 -34.14 27.18
C GLU A 549 -5.40 -33.21 26.72
N SER A 550 -5.55 -32.05 27.36
CA SER A 550 -6.53 -31.05 26.91
C SER A 550 -6.22 -30.54 25.51
N LEU A 551 -4.94 -30.29 25.21
CA LEU A 551 -4.52 -29.84 23.88
C LEU A 551 -4.62 -30.98 22.84
N ALA A 552 -4.26 -32.21 23.21
CA ALA A 552 -4.41 -33.38 22.35
C ALA A 552 -5.87 -33.58 21.92
N ARG A 553 -6.84 -33.38 22.83
CA ARG A 553 -8.27 -33.46 22.52
C ARG A 553 -8.76 -32.40 21.53
N CYS A 554 -8.21 -31.18 21.55
CA CYS A 554 -8.57 -30.12 20.60
C CYS A 554 -8.27 -30.51 19.15
N VAL A 555 -7.23 -31.33 18.93
CA VAL A 555 -6.80 -31.79 17.61
C VAL A 555 -7.23 -33.24 17.33
N ASP A 556 -8.33 -33.70 17.93
CA ASP A 556 -8.85 -35.07 17.79
C ASP A 556 -7.82 -36.17 18.12
N ARG A 557 -6.78 -35.85 18.91
CA ARG A 557 -5.62 -36.71 19.20
C ARG A 557 -4.87 -37.16 17.93
N ASP A 558 -5.01 -36.41 16.85
CA ASP A 558 -4.36 -36.69 15.58
C ASP A 558 -2.98 -36.01 15.57
N PRO A 559 -1.88 -36.79 15.53
CA PRO A 559 -0.53 -36.24 15.51
C PRO A 559 -0.29 -35.32 14.31
N MET A 560 -0.91 -35.60 13.16
CA MET A 560 -0.73 -34.80 11.95
C MET A 560 -1.44 -33.44 12.04
N LEU A 561 -2.64 -33.40 12.66
CA LEU A 561 -3.32 -32.14 12.96
C LEU A 561 -2.52 -31.29 13.96
N LEU A 562 -1.88 -31.90 14.95
CA LEU A 562 -1.00 -31.20 15.88
C LEU A 562 0.20 -30.57 15.16
N ASP A 563 0.81 -31.30 14.21
CA ASP A 563 1.93 -30.80 13.40
C ASP A 563 1.49 -29.61 12.54
N MET A 564 0.33 -29.71 11.86
CA MET A 564 -0.23 -28.62 11.06
C MET A 564 -0.62 -27.41 11.92
N LEU A 565 -1.18 -27.61 13.12
CA LEU A 565 -1.51 -26.54 14.04
C LEU A 565 -0.25 -25.79 14.50
N TYR A 566 0.83 -26.52 14.83
CA TYR A 566 2.11 -25.92 15.17
C TYR A 566 2.65 -25.03 14.04
N ASP A 567 2.62 -25.51 12.79
CA ASP A 567 3.09 -24.75 11.64
C ASP A 567 2.22 -23.53 11.34
N LEU A 568 0.90 -23.64 11.50
CA LEU A 568 -0.04 -22.52 11.39
C LEU A 568 0.23 -21.46 12.47
N THR A 569 0.35 -21.86 13.73
CA THR A 569 0.67 -20.95 14.85
C THR A 569 2.02 -20.23 14.64
N ARG A 570 3.02 -20.95 14.12
CA ARG A 570 4.32 -20.35 13.80
C ARG A 570 4.22 -19.34 12.67
N ALA A 571 3.53 -19.67 11.59
CA ALA A 571 3.34 -18.78 10.44
C ALA A 571 2.58 -17.51 10.86
N ASP A 572 1.50 -17.67 11.63
CA ASP A 572 0.71 -16.60 12.22
C ASP A 572 1.58 -15.66 13.08
N GLY A 573 2.20 -16.18 14.14
CA GLY A 573 3.03 -15.36 15.04
C GLY A 573 4.22 -14.69 14.36
N SER A 574 4.75 -15.27 13.27
CA SER A 574 5.85 -14.68 12.49
C SER A 574 5.38 -13.56 11.57
N SER A 575 4.12 -13.58 11.13
CA SER A 575 3.54 -12.58 10.22
C SER A 575 3.20 -11.25 10.91
N LEU A 576 3.19 -11.23 12.26
CA LEU A 576 2.91 -10.06 13.10
C LEU A 576 4.07 -9.03 13.16
N GLY A 577 5.19 -9.29 12.47
CA GLY A 577 6.21 -8.29 12.16
C GLY A 577 7.47 -8.39 13.01
N ALA A 578 8.44 -9.20 12.57
CA ALA A 578 9.83 -9.08 13.00
C ALA A 578 10.71 -8.74 11.80
N THR A 579 10.92 -7.45 11.54
CA THR A 579 12.08 -6.96 10.79
C THR A 579 12.90 -6.06 11.72
N ALA A 580 14.22 -6.21 11.68
CA ALA A 580 15.15 -5.64 12.66
C ALA A 580 15.22 -4.09 12.70
N GLY A 581 14.49 -3.39 11.82
CA GLY A 581 14.57 -1.94 11.65
C GLY A 581 13.39 -1.10 12.15
N GLU A 582 12.30 -1.70 12.65
CA GLU A 582 11.07 -0.94 12.96
C GLU A 582 10.83 -0.76 14.46
N GLU A 583 10.48 0.47 14.89
CA GLU A 583 10.20 0.78 16.30
C GLU A 583 8.91 0.13 16.84
N ILE A 584 7.94 -0.16 15.96
CA ILE A 584 6.65 -0.76 16.31
C ILE A 584 6.78 -2.26 16.61
N SER A 585 7.75 -2.96 16.00
CA SER A 585 7.89 -4.42 16.02
C SER A 585 8.62 -5.00 17.24
N LYS A 586 9.28 -4.18 18.05
CA LYS A 586 10.17 -4.68 19.13
C LYS A 586 9.47 -5.49 20.24
N ARG A 587 8.14 -5.55 20.28
CA ARG A 587 7.38 -6.23 21.36
C ARG A 587 6.52 -7.43 20.92
N TYR A 588 6.22 -7.62 19.64
CA TYR A 588 5.12 -8.52 19.22
C TYR A 588 5.43 -9.50 18.07
N GLY A 589 6.70 -9.87 17.81
CA GLY A 589 7.06 -10.89 16.81
C GLY A 589 7.30 -12.32 17.35
N TRP A 590 7.45 -13.31 16.47
CA TRP A 590 7.93 -14.67 16.80
C TRP A 590 9.39 -14.63 17.28
N SER A 591 9.58 -14.55 18.59
CA SER A 591 10.91 -14.57 19.22
C SER A 591 11.36 -16.00 19.53
N HIS A 592 12.68 -16.21 19.69
CA HIS A 592 13.23 -17.49 20.15
C HIS A 592 12.60 -17.98 21.47
N TRP A 593 12.24 -17.04 22.35
CA TRP A 593 11.55 -17.34 23.59
C TRP A 593 10.10 -17.82 23.35
N ARG A 594 9.33 -17.15 22.50
CA ARG A 594 7.97 -17.59 22.13
C ARG A 594 8.00 -18.96 21.45
N GLU A 595 8.96 -19.17 20.55
CA GLU A 595 9.16 -20.46 19.89
C GLU A 595 9.40 -21.57 20.90
N SER A 596 10.28 -21.33 21.89
CA SER A 596 10.56 -22.31 22.95
C SER A 596 9.31 -22.68 23.75
N LEU A 597 8.46 -21.71 24.10
CA LEU A 597 7.21 -21.96 24.83
C LEU A 597 6.21 -22.77 24.00
N VAL A 598 5.99 -22.36 22.74
CA VAL A 598 5.08 -23.06 21.82
C VAL A 598 5.56 -24.48 21.55
N ARG A 599 6.88 -24.67 21.36
CA ARG A 599 7.49 -25.99 21.16
C ARG A 599 7.36 -26.87 22.40
N ALA A 600 7.52 -26.33 23.61
CA ALA A 600 7.31 -27.09 24.85
C ALA A 600 5.86 -27.59 24.97
N MET A 601 4.89 -26.73 24.67
CA MET A 601 3.47 -27.09 24.70
C MET A 601 3.10 -28.13 23.63
N TYR A 602 3.65 -27.97 22.41
CA TYR A 602 3.54 -28.97 21.35
C TYR A 602 4.09 -30.34 21.79
N SER A 603 5.28 -30.38 22.39
CA SER A 603 5.88 -31.63 22.87
C SER A 603 5.04 -32.31 23.94
N ALA A 604 4.45 -31.54 24.86
CA ALA A 604 3.56 -32.07 25.89
C ALA A 604 2.30 -32.75 25.29
N ALA A 605 1.66 -32.13 24.31
CA ALA A 605 0.53 -32.73 23.61
C ALA A 605 0.94 -33.95 22.78
N ARG A 606 2.10 -33.90 22.13
CA ARG A 606 2.63 -35.02 21.32
C ARG A 606 2.88 -36.26 22.19
N GLU A 607 3.45 -36.07 23.37
CA GLU A 607 3.66 -37.17 24.32
C GLU A 607 2.33 -37.74 24.82
N SER A 608 1.35 -36.89 25.13
CA SER A 608 -0.01 -37.35 25.52
C SER A 608 -0.65 -38.22 24.44
N ILE A 609 -0.56 -37.81 23.16
CA ILE A 609 -1.07 -38.60 22.02
C ILE A 609 -0.34 -39.94 21.94
N ARG A 610 0.99 -39.94 22.08
CA ARG A 610 1.80 -41.15 22.01
C ARG A 610 1.42 -42.17 23.10
N VAL A 611 1.37 -41.73 24.36
CA VAL A 611 1.05 -42.58 25.52
C VAL A 611 -0.34 -43.21 25.37
N GLN A 612 -1.31 -42.52 24.80
CA GLN A 612 -2.65 -43.08 24.58
C GLN A 612 -2.70 -44.09 23.42
N VAL A 613 -1.93 -43.87 22.36
CA VAL A 613 -1.82 -44.84 21.25
C VAL A 613 -1.10 -46.12 21.73
N GLU A 614 -0.05 -45.98 22.53
CA GLU A 614 0.67 -47.12 23.11
C GLU A 614 -0.14 -47.83 24.22
N GLY A 615 -0.91 -47.08 25.02
CA GLY A 615 -1.80 -47.62 26.06
C GLY A 615 -3.09 -48.24 25.54
N GLY A 616 -3.59 -47.81 24.38
CA GLY A 616 -4.78 -48.38 23.72
C GLY A 616 -4.58 -49.77 23.10
N TYR A 617 -3.32 -50.22 22.94
CA TYR A 617 -2.98 -51.60 22.57
C TYR A 617 -2.90 -52.56 23.78
N ALA A 618 -3.04 -52.06 25.02
CA ALA A 618 -2.97 -52.89 26.22
C ALA A 618 -4.32 -53.49 26.65
N ASP A 619 -5.43 -53.15 25.98
CA ASP A 619 -6.78 -53.67 26.28
C ASP A 619 -7.40 -54.40 25.08
N VAL A 620 -6.66 -55.31 24.45
CA VAL A 620 -7.25 -56.45 23.73
C VAL A 620 -6.32 -57.66 23.81
N ASP A 621 -6.39 -58.44 24.91
CA ASP A 621 -6.55 -59.89 24.79
C ASP A 621 -6.74 -60.65 26.13
N PHE A 622 -7.77 -61.50 26.07
CA PHE A 622 -8.09 -62.74 26.78
C PHE A 622 -8.15 -62.82 28.32
N GLY A 623 -9.32 -63.24 28.82
CA GLY A 623 -9.47 -63.95 30.09
C GLY A 623 -10.87 -63.90 30.68
#